data_AF-A0A352M9R6-F1
#
_entry.id   AF-A0A352M9R6-F1
#
_cell.length_a   1.000
_cell.length_b   1.000
_cell.length_c   1.000
_cell.angle_alpha   90.00
_cell.angle_beta   90.00
_cell.angle_gamma   90.00
#
_symmetry.space_group_name_H-M   'P 1'
#
loop_
_entity.id
_entity.type
_entity.pdbx_description
1 polymer ?
#
loop_
_entity_poly.entity_id
_entity_poly.type
_entity_poly.pdbx_seq_one_letter_code
_entity_poly.pdbx_strand_id
1 'polypeptide(L)'
;MHIFHLGSGISYKNLLKFSYFVLFTSLFFISSEANSQIPVQTASPDTTRKSPLKLKDVSGNPWEPVQKAPLYLNNPSNITSTVIYNSEKNEYVIYQKVGAFDYRTPVYMSPEEFRKYQFNKEMRDYWQSRVSGEAGGFKSNLIPQIEIGGATFDKVFGSNVINIVPQGSAELVFGINISRTENPTLSEKLRTIPTFDFKEKIQMNVTGTIGDKMQLGVNYNTDAMFEFENRTKLQYAGKEDEIIKKVEVGDVTLPLPGTLITGSYSLFGLKTEMQFGKLNLTTVLSQQKGETSTIEVKGGAQISEFEIYADDYEANRHFFLSHHFRDIYNDALKNLPAVSTGLNITRIEVWITNKTSSYDETRNIVAFTDLAENSSHIYNKVPAFQASPGAVRFPDNAANRLYDQLLTNYTSMRDVDRVTTAFSSLYPGFQIGRDFEKIENARKLNDREYTLNSQLGYISLNTALNNDEVLAIAYEYTMNGQVYKVGEFSTDGITAPQALILKLIKGTTLSPRYPTWNLMMKNIYSLGS
;
A
#
# COMPACT_ATOMS: atom_id res chain seq x y z
N MET A 1 28.14 16.46 -36.30
CA MET A 1 28.55 17.29 -37.46
C MET A 1 27.33 17.53 -38.34
N HIS A 2 26.59 18.62 -38.08
CA HIS A 2 26.06 19.58 -39.06
C HIS A 2 25.02 20.46 -38.39
N ILE A 3 25.40 21.73 -38.24
CA ILE A 3 24.56 22.85 -37.86
C ILE A 3 23.88 23.32 -39.14
N PHE A 4 22.56 23.55 -39.09
CA PHE A 4 21.91 24.51 -39.99
C PHE A 4 20.89 25.33 -39.20
N HIS A 5 21.13 26.64 -39.20
CA HIS A 5 20.31 27.70 -38.66
C HIS A 5 19.75 28.49 -39.85
N LEU A 6 18.43 28.78 -39.83
CA LEU A 6 17.68 29.87 -40.51
C LEU A 6 16.19 29.48 -40.35
N GLY A 7 15.23 30.27 -39.88
CA GLY A 7 15.13 31.70 -39.61
C GLY A 7 13.76 32.20 -40.11
N SER A 8 12.75 32.29 -39.24
CA SER A 8 11.53 33.13 -39.28
C SER A 8 10.56 32.57 -38.23
N GLY A 9 9.85 33.28 -37.37
CA GLY A 9 9.49 34.69 -37.29
C GLY A 9 8.11 34.74 -36.61
N ILE A 10 8.00 34.27 -35.35
CA ILE A 10 6.77 34.32 -34.57
C ILE A 10 7.04 35.10 -33.28
N SER A 11 6.24 36.14 -33.07
CA SER A 11 6.38 37.17 -32.06
C SER A 11 6.27 36.63 -30.62
N TYR A 12 7.37 36.72 -29.87
CA TYR A 12 7.48 36.42 -28.43
C TYR A 12 6.60 37.30 -27.51
N LYS A 13 5.91 38.33 -28.04
CA LYS A 13 5.09 39.25 -27.23
C LYS A 13 3.75 38.65 -26.76
N ASN A 14 3.25 37.59 -27.39
CA ASN A 14 1.95 37.00 -27.02
C ASN A 14 2.05 35.90 -25.96
N LEU A 15 3.20 35.20 -25.86
CA LEU A 15 3.46 34.20 -24.81
C LEU A 15 3.72 34.84 -23.44
N LEU A 16 4.36 36.02 -23.40
CA LEU A 16 4.63 36.75 -22.15
C LEU A 16 3.35 37.34 -21.52
N LYS A 17 2.37 37.73 -22.34
CA LYS A 17 1.06 38.23 -21.86
C LYS A 17 0.19 37.13 -21.26
N PHE A 18 0.32 35.89 -21.73
CA PHE A 18 -0.40 34.74 -21.19
C PHE A 18 0.18 34.29 -19.84
N SER A 19 1.51 34.39 -19.67
CA SER A 19 2.18 34.10 -18.40
C SER A 19 1.87 35.12 -17.29
N TYR A 20 1.71 36.40 -17.62
CA TYR A 20 1.36 37.44 -16.63
C TYR A 20 -0.11 37.37 -16.18
N PHE A 21 -1.02 36.83 -17.00
CA PHE A 21 -2.44 36.73 -16.64
C PHE A 21 -2.71 35.58 -15.65
N VAL A 22 -1.91 34.51 -15.69
CA VAL A 22 -2.03 33.36 -14.77
C VAL A 22 -1.34 33.62 -13.42
N LEU A 23 -0.35 34.51 -13.37
CA LEU A 23 0.36 34.89 -12.13
C LEU A 23 -0.31 36.04 -11.35
N PHE A 24 -1.23 36.79 -11.94
CA PHE A 24 -1.90 37.92 -11.26
C PHE A 24 -3.19 37.51 -10.52
N THR A 25 -3.68 36.28 -10.70
CA THR A 25 -4.89 35.78 -10.04
C THR A 25 -4.64 35.02 -8.73
N SER A 26 -3.38 34.82 -8.32
CA SER A 26 -3.02 34.09 -7.09
C SER A 26 -2.62 34.98 -5.91
N LEU A 27 -2.85 36.30 -5.97
CA LEU A 27 -2.42 37.27 -4.95
C LEU A 27 -3.53 38.28 -4.58
N PHE A 28 -4.70 37.77 -4.20
CA PHE A 28 -5.73 38.55 -3.48
C PHE A 28 -6.45 37.70 -2.44
N PHE A 29 -5.70 37.19 -1.46
CA PHE A 29 -6.23 36.83 -0.14
C PHE A 29 -5.35 37.50 0.92
N ILE A 30 -5.58 38.78 1.13
CA ILE A 30 -5.10 39.51 2.31
C ILE A 30 -6.21 39.38 3.35
N SER A 31 -5.94 38.61 4.40
CA SER A 31 -6.75 38.54 5.61
C SER A 31 -6.78 39.91 6.29
N SER A 32 -7.93 40.59 6.27
CA SER A 32 -8.17 41.74 7.15
C SER A 32 -8.63 41.23 8.51
N GLU A 33 -7.74 41.31 9.50
CA GLU A 33 -8.07 41.16 10.91
C GLU A 33 -9.06 42.26 11.32
N ALA A 34 -10.28 41.87 11.66
CA ALA A 34 -11.26 42.77 12.26
C ALA A 34 -11.17 42.67 13.79
N ASN A 35 -10.36 43.54 14.39
CA ASN A 35 -10.40 43.83 15.83
C ASN A 35 -11.79 44.35 16.21
N SER A 36 -12.56 43.54 16.94
CA SER A 36 -13.82 43.96 17.54
C SER A 36 -13.57 44.44 18.97
N GLN A 37 -13.35 45.74 19.15
CA GLN A 37 -13.53 46.38 20.45
C GLN A 37 -15.02 46.68 20.65
N ILE A 38 -15.61 46.12 21.71
CA ILE A 38 -16.99 46.40 22.11
C ILE A 38 -16.99 47.70 22.93
N PRO A 39 -17.66 48.79 22.51
CA PRO A 39 -17.91 49.92 23.40
C PRO A 39 -19.09 49.56 24.32
N VAL A 40 -18.89 49.71 25.62
CA VAL A 40 -19.98 49.63 26.62
C VAL A 40 -20.85 50.87 26.46
N GLN A 41 -22.14 50.68 26.16
CA GLN A 41 -23.12 51.76 26.06
C GLN A 41 -23.83 51.93 27.41
N THR A 42 -23.64 53.10 28.04
CA THR A 42 -24.42 53.55 29.20
C THR A 42 -25.85 53.87 28.78
N ALA A 43 -26.81 53.43 29.60
CA ALA A 43 -28.23 53.63 29.37
C ALA A 43 -28.70 55.05 29.77
N SER A 44 -29.58 55.63 28.95
CA SER A 44 -30.58 56.62 29.38
C SER A 44 -31.94 56.21 28.82
N PRO A 45 -33.03 56.34 29.59
CA PRO A 45 -34.37 55.97 29.17
C PRO A 45 -35.01 57.14 28.42
N ASP A 46 -35.52 56.90 27.21
CA ASP A 46 -36.41 57.87 26.57
C ASP A 46 -37.59 57.17 25.88
N THR A 47 -38.78 57.52 26.37
CA THR A 47 -40.09 57.01 26.02
C THR A 47 -40.53 57.52 24.66
N THR A 48 -40.10 56.83 23.61
CA THR A 48 -40.78 56.85 22.30
C THR A 48 -40.92 55.41 21.81
N ARG A 49 -42.14 55.00 21.44
CA ARG A 49 -42.39 53.70 20.76
C ARG A 49 -41.60 53.68 19.45
N LYS A 50 -40.38 53.15 19.46
CA LYS A 50 -39.66 52.78 18.23
C LYS A 50 -40.33 51.53 17.69
N SER A 51 -40.85 51.62 16.46
CA SER A 51 -41.32 50.44 15.73
C SER A 51 -40.24 49.35 15.80
N PRO A 52 -40.57 48.12 16.24
CA PRO A 52 -39.60 47.02 16.29
C PRO A 52 -39.12 46.61 14.88
N LEU A 53 -39.80 47.06 13.83
CA LEU A 53 -39.42 46.86 12.42
C LEU A 53 -38.77 48.13 11.88
N LYS A 54 -37.44 48.19 11.91
CA LYS A 54 -36.70 49.14 11.07
C LYS A 54 -36.76 48.64 9.64
N LEU A 55 -37.77 49.07 8.88
CA LEU A 55 -37.79 48.87 7.43
C LEU A 55 -36.58 49.61 6.85
N LYS A 56 -35.56 48.87 6.44
CA LYS A 56 -34.45 49.42 5.67
C LYS A 56 -34.94 49.56 4.24
N ASP A 57 -34.82 50.76 3.68
CA ASP A 57 -35.07 50.94 2.26
C ASP A 57 -34.07 50.07 1.47
N VAL A 58 -34.57 49.36 0.47
CA VAL A 58 -33.71 48.68 -0.51
C VAL A 58 -33.21 49.80 -1.43
N SER A 59 -31.93 49.89 -1.75
CA SER A 59 -31.37 51.02 -2.53
C SER A 59 -31.95 51.17 -3.95
N GLY A 60 -32.69 50.17 -4.45
CA GLY A 60 -33.19 50.14 -5.83
C GLY A 60 -32.11 49.80 -6.84
N ASN A 61 -30.89 49.60 -6.37
CA ASN A 61 -29.75 49.23 -7.16
C ASN A 61 -29.83 47.73 -7.52
N PRO A 62 -29.90 47.34 -8.81
CA PRO A 62 -30.01 45.94 -9.21
C PRO A 62 -28.84 45.08 -8.76
N TRP A 63 -27.63 45.65 -8.63
CA TRP A 63 -26.42 44.87 -8.28
C TRP A 63 -26.23 44.67 -6.78
N GLU A 64 -26.97 45.38 -5.93
CA GLU A 64 -26.89 45.18 -4.49
C GLU A 64 -27.46 43.82 -4.06
N PRO A 65 -26.81 43.15 -3.08
CA PRO A 65 -27.32 41.92 -2.52
C PRO A 65 -28.55 42.18 -1.64
N VAL A 66 -29.71 41.80 -2.15
CA VAL A 66 -30.93 41.68 -1.34
C VAL A 66 -30.78 40.47 -0.42
N GLN A 67 -30.67 40.71 0.89
CA GLN A 67 -30.61 39.64 1.88
C GLN A 67 -31.99 38.96 2.00
N LYS A 68 -32.12 37.76 1.45
CA LYS A 68 -33.30 36.90 1.66
C LYS A 68 -33.01 35.99 2.86
N ALA A 69 -33.62 36.25 4.01
CA ALA A 69 -33.60 35.33 5.14
C ALA A 69 -35.03 35.15 5.66
N PRO A 70 -35.37 34.02 6.32
CA PRO A 70 -36.70 33.81 6.91
C PRO A 70 -37.12 34.90 7.91
N LEU A 71 -36.13 35.64 8.46
CA LEU A 71 -36.30 36.76 9.38
C LEU A 71 -36.55 38.12 8.68
N TYR A 72 -36.39 38.19 7.36
CA TYR A 72 -36.67 39.39 6.56
C TYR A 72 -37.95 39.20 5.74
N LEU A 73 -38.76 40.26 5.65
CA LEU A 73 -39.98 40.25 4.84
C LEU A 73 -39.62 40.28 3.35
N ASN A 74 -40.30 39.44 2.56
CA ASN A 74 -40.20 39.48 1.10
C ASN A 74 -40.85 40.76 0.55
N ASN A 75 -40.41 41.18 -0.64
CA ASN A 75 -41.12 42.24 -1.37
C ASN A 75 -42.56 41.79 -1.68
N PRO A 76 -43.55 42.69 -1.58
CA PRO A 76 -44.94 42.37 -1.90
C PRO A 76 -45.09 42.01 -3.39
N SER A 77 -46.03 41.11 -3.69
CA SER A 77 -46.21 40.50 -5.01
C SER A 77 -46.61 41.48 -6.12
N ASN A 78 -47.01 42.70 -5.77
CA ASN A 78 -47.35 43.76 -6.72
C ASN A 78 -46.12 44.51 -7.27
N ILE A 79 -44.91 44.27 -6.77
CA ILE A 79 -43.66 44.80 -7.33
C ILE A 79 -43.12 43.80 -8.35
N THR A 80 -43.02 44.22 -9.62
CA THR A 80 -42.49 43.40 -10.72
C THR A 80 -41.27 44.04 -11.35
N SER A 81 -40.30 43.23 -11.80
CA SER A 81 -39.14 43.71 -12.54
C SER A 81 -39.22 43.22 -13.98
N THR A 82 -39.08 44.13 -14.94
CA THR A 82 -39.12 43.83 -16.38
C THR A 82 -37.88 44.39 -17.06
N VAL A 83 -37.36 43.68 -18.05
CA VAL A 83 -36.19 44.08 -18.82
C VAL A 83 -36.62 44.33 -20.26
N ILE A 84 -36.30 45.50 -20.80
CA ILE A 84 -36.58 45.88 -22.18
C ILE A 84 -35.25 46.20 -22.87
N TYR A 85 -35.01 45.59 -24.03
CA TYR A 85 -33.86 45.89 -24.86
C TYR A 85 -34.15 47.07 -25.78
N ASN A 86 -33.30 48.09 -25.76
CA ASN A 86 -33.36 49.23 -26.66
C ASN A 86 -32.35 49.06 -27.80
N SER A 87 -32.84 48.75 -29.00
CA SER A 87 -32.01 48.50 -30.19
C SER A 87 -31.33 49.75 -30.77
N GLU A 88 -31.85 50.95 -30.50
CA GLU A 88 -31.29 52.20 -31.03
C GLU A 88 -30.02 52.63 -30.27
N LYS A 89 -29.97 52.33 -28.97
CA LYS A 89 -28.85 52.66 -28.08
C LYS A 89 -27.99 51.45 -27.71
N ASN A 90 -28.40 50.24 -28.10
CA ASN A 90 -27.75 48.98 -27.74
C ASN A 90 -27.62 48.81 -26.21
N GLU A 91 -28.71 49.06 -25.48
CA GLU A 91 -28.75 49.05 -24.01
C GLU A 91 -29.93 48.22 -23.51
N TYR A 92 -29.74 47.57 -22.36
CA TYR A 92 -30.81 46.92 -21.61
C TYR A 92 -31.33 47.86 -20.52
N VAL A 93 -32.64 48.04 -20.46
CA VAL A 93 -33.31 48.90 -19.48
C VAL A 93 -34.14 48.05 -18.52
N ILE A 94 -33.80 48.11 -17.23
CA ILE A 94 -34.49 47.39 -16.16
C ILE A 94 -35.49 48.33 -15.50
N TYR A 95 -36.78 47.97 -15.56
CA TYR A 95 -37.88 48.66 -14.89
C TYR A 95 -38.32 47.90 -13.64
N GLN A 96 -38.63 48.63 -12.56
CA GLN A 96 -39.33 48.10 -11.38
C GLN A 96 -40.69 48.79 -11.28
N LYS A 97 -41.77 48.04 -11.46
CA LYS A 97 -43.13 48.57 -11.57
C LYS A 97 -44.02 48.08 -10.43
N VAL A 98 -44.89 48.97 -9.93
CA VAL A 98 -46.03 48.67 -9.08
C VAL A 98 -47.30 49.01 -9.88
N GLY A 99 -47.94 47.98 -10.44
CA GLY A 99 -49.01 48.18 -11.42
C GLY A 99 -48.51 48.94 -12.65
N ALA A 100 -49.07 50.12 -12.91
CA ALA A 100 -48.66 50.99 -14.01
C ALA A 100 -47.59 52.03 -13.63
N PHE A 101 -47.23 52.14 -12.34
CA PHE A 101 -46.30 53.14 -11.84
C PHE A 101 -44.87 52.59 -11.78
N ASP A 102 -43.91 53.34 -12.32
CA ASP A 102 -42.48 53.05 -12.15
C ASP A 102 -42.08 53.35 -10.71
N TYR A 103 -41.97 52.29 -9.91
CA TYR A 103 -41.65 52.35 -8.49
C TYR A 103 -40.25 52.92 -8.25
N ARG A 104 -39.31 52.75 -9.21
CA ARG A 104 -37.95 53.29 -9.18
C ARG A 104 -37.45 53.74 -10.54
N THR A 105 -36.39 54.54 -10.52
CA THR A 105 -35.68 54.97 -11.72
C THR A 105 -35.17 53.76 -12.52
N PRO A 106 -35.45 53.69 -13.84
CA PRO A 106 -34.95 52.61 -14.67
C PRO A 106 -33.43 52.59 -14.71
N VAL A 107 -32.86 51.39 -14.77
CA VAL A 107 -31.41 51.19 -14.80
C VAL A 107 -30.99 50.74 -16.19
N TYR A 108 -30.01 51.45 -16.75
CA TYR A 108 -29.48 51.23 -18.09
C TYR A 108 -28.17 50.46 -17.99
N MET A 109 -27.99 49.45 -18.82
CA MET A 109 -26.78 48.64 -18.88
C MET A 109 -26.39 48.41 -20.33
N SER A 110 -25.08 48.42 -20.60
CA SER A 110 -24.54 47.86 -21.84
C SER A 110 -24.75 46.33 -21.90
N PRO A 111 -24.63 45.68 -23.08
CA PRO A 111 -24.78 44.23 -23.19
C PRO A 111 -23.76 43.45 -22.33
N GLU A 112 -22.54 43.97 -22.18
CA GLU A 112 -21.50 43.34 -21.35
C GLU A 112 -21.84 43.44 -19.86
N GLU A 113 -22.29 44.61 -19.41
CA GLU A 113 -22.72 44.83 -18.02
C GLU A 113 -23.95 43.99 -17.67
N PHE A 114 -24.91 43.89 -18.61
CA PHE A 114 -26.09 43.06 -18.42
C PHE A 114 -25.75 41.57 -18.32
N ARG A 115 -24.83 41.06 -19.16
CA ARG A 115 -24.34 39.68 -19.06
C ARG A 115 -23.68 39.41 -17.72
N LYS A 116 -22.81 40.32 -17.27
CA LYS A 116 -22.13 40.19 -15.97
C LYS A 116 -23.13 40.26 -14.81
N TYR A 117 -24.13 41.12 -14.91
CA TYR A 117 -25.22 41.24 -13.95
C TYR A 117 -26.03 39.94 -13.84
N GLN A 118 -26.48 39.38 -14.97
CA GLN A 118 -27.26 38.15 -15.02
C GLN A 118 -26.47 36.97 -14.46
N PHE A 119 -25.21 36.80 -14.86
CA PHE A 119 -24.33 35.76 -14.34
C PHE A 119 -24.20 35.82 -12.80
N ASN A 120 -23.92 37.02 -12.26
CA ASN A 120 -23.78 37.20 -10.82
C ASN A 120 -25.10 36.97 -10.06
N LYS A 121 -26.23 37.35 -10.66
CA LYS A 121 -27.57 37.12 -10.10
C LYS A 121 -27.89 35.62 -10.04
N GLU A 122 -27.70 34.90 -11.13
CA GLU A 122 -27.95 33.45 -11.21
C GLU A 122 -27.08 32.67 -10.24
N MET A 123 -25.79 33.02 -10.14
CA MET A 123 -24.88 32.43 -9.16
C MET A 123 -25.37 32.64 -7.72
N ARG A 124 -25.84 33.86 -7.41
CA ARG A 124 -26.36 34.20 -6.09
C ARG A 124 -27.66 33.46 -5.78
N ASP A 125 -28.62 33.44 -6.71
CA ASP A 125 -29.88 32.72 -6.55
C ASP A 125 -29.65 31.20 -6.41
N TYR A 126 -28.67 30.65 -7.14
CA TYR A 126 -28.22 29.26 -6.97
C TYR A 126 -27.73 28.99 -5.54
N TRP A 127 -26.78 29.77 -5.02
CA TRP A 127 -26.30 29.59 -3.63
C TRP A 127 -27.40 29.80 -2.58
N GLN A 128 -28.28 30.78 -2.80
CA GLN A 128 -29.42 31.04 -1.93
C GLN A 128 -30.36 29.82 -1.85
N SER A 129 -30.67 29.18 -2.98
CA SER A 129 -31.53 27.98 -3.04
C SER A 129 -30.91 26.76 -2.34
N ARG A 130 -29.58 26.66 -2.34
CA ARG A 130 -28.84 25.61 -1.63
C ARG A 130 -28.89 25.80 -0.12
N VAL A 131 -28.85 27.06 0.35
CA VAL A 131 -28.91 27.41 1.77
C VAL A 131 -30.33 27.33 2.34
N SER A 132 -31.37 27.65 1.55
CA SER A 132 -32.77 27.64 2.01
C SER A 132 -33.40 26.26 2.15
N GLY A 133 -32.73 25.19 1.68
CA GLY A 133 -33.20 23.82 1.84
C GLY A 133 -34.38 23.43 0.94
N GLU A 134 -34.75 24.26 -0.05
CA GLU A 134 -35.74 23.93 -1.09
C GLU A 134 -35.15 22.94 -2.12
N ALA A 135 -34.70 21.78 -1.65
CA ALA A 135 -34.04 20.75 -2.45
C ALA A 135 -35.00 19.88 -3.30
N GLY A 136 -36.19 20.39 -3.64
CA GLY A 136 -37.24 19.60 -4.31
C GLY A 136 -37.42 19.83 -5.82
N GLY A 137 -36.89 20.92 -6.40
CA GLY A 137 -37.42 21.42 -7.68
C GLY A 137 -36.50 21.45 -8.90
N PHE A 138 -35.19 21.57 -8.75
CA PHE A 138 -34.29 21.81 -9.89
C PHE A 138 -33.32 20.65 -10.12
N LYS A 139 -33.78 19.62 -10.82
CA LYS A 139 -32.91 18.73 -11.61
C LYS A 139 -32.60 19.39 -12.96
N SER A 140 -31.97 20.55 -12.95
CA SER A 140 -31.43 21.17 -14.17
C SER A 140 -29.91 21.09 -14.13
N ASN A 141 -29.29 20.68 -15.24
CA ASN A 141 -27.85 20.51 -15.40
C ASN A 141 -27.06 21.67 -14.75
N LEU A 142 -26.01 21.34 -14.00
CA LEU A 142 -25.14 22.26 -13.26
C LEU A 142 -24.45 23.33 -14.14
N ILE A 143 -24.50 23.18 -15.46
CA ILE A 143 -23.92 24.11 -16.45
C ILE A 143 -24.98 24.33 -17.54
N PRO A 144 -25.50 25.56 -17.74
CA PRO A 144 -26.38 25.86 -18.85
C PRO A 144 -25.61 25.74 -20.17
N GLN A 145 -26.30 25.33 -21.25
CA GLN A 145 -25.70 25.28 -22.58
C GLN A 145 -25.19 26.67 -22.97
N ILE A 146 -23.90 26.75 -23.31
CA ILE A 146 -23.26 28.01 -23.69
C ILE A 146 -23.26 28.07 -25.22
N GLU A 147 -23.95 29.05 -25.77
CA GLU A 147 -23.87 29.40 -27.19
C GLU A 147 -22.89 30.56 -27.36
N ILE A 148 -21.80 30.32 -28.11
CA ILE A 148 -20.79 31.36 -28.38
C ILE A 148 -21.11 32.01 -29.75
N GLY A 149 -21.45 33.29 -29.77
CA GLY A 149 -21.70 34.00 -31.02
C GLY A 149 -20.42 34.27 -31.83
N GLY A 150 -20.42 33.95 -33.13
CA GLY A 150 -19.41 34.40 -34.09
C GLY A 150 -19.12 33.42 -35.22
N ALA A 151 -19.13 33.89 -36.47
CA ALA A 151 -18.90 33.08 -37.68
C ALA A 151 -17.50 32.42 -37.77
N THR A 152 -16.56 32.80 -36.90
CA THR A 152 -15.24 32.18 -36.78
C THR A 152 -15.25 30.90 -35.96
N PHE A 153 -16.15 30.79 -34.96
CA PHE A 153 -16.29 29.60 -34.12
C PHE A 153 -16.96 28.46 -34.90
N ASP A 154 -18.05 28.76 -35.61
CA ASP A 154 -18.73 27.82 -36.51
C ASP A 154 -17.81 27.23 -37.59
N LYS A 155 -16.83 27.99 -38.11
CA LYS A 155 -15.90 27.47 -39.13
C LYS A 155 -14.96 26.39 -38.60
N VAL A 156 -14.58 26.47 -37.33
CA VAL A 156 -13.60 25.56 -36.71
C VAL A 156 -14.30 24.39 -36.00
N PHE A 157 -15.43 24.65 -35.34
CA PHE A 157 -16.14 23.69 -34.50
C PHE A 157 -17.49 23.22 -35.08
N GLY A 158 -17.92 23.76 -36.22
CA GLY A 158 -19.11 23.41 -36.99
C GLY A 158 -20.47 23.68 -36.34
N SER A 159 -20.50 23.98 -35.04
CA SER A 159 -21.62 24.55 -34.31
C SER A 159 -21.12 25.33 -33.09
N ASN A 160 -21.90 26.32 -32.64
CA ASN A 160 -21.61 27.18 -31.49
C ASN A 160 -22.03 26.61 -30.13
N VAL A 161 -22.59 25.39 -30.10
CA VAL A 161 -23.11 24.76 -28.89
C VAL A 161 -22.00 24.04 -28.13
N ILE A 162 -21.83 24.39 -26.86
CA ILE A 162 -20.97 23.68 -25.92
C ILE A 162 -21.83 22.96 -24.89
N ASN A 163 -21.69 21.65 -24.84
CA ASN A 163 -22.37 20.80 -23.85
C ASN A 163 -21.31 20.04 -23.04
N ILE A 164 -21.22 20.31 -21.74
CA ILE A 164 -20.29 19.63 -20.83
C ILE A 164 -21.11 19.06 -19.67
N VAL A 165 -21.02 17.76 -19.48
CA VAL A 165 -21.75 17.00 -18.47
C VAL A 165 -20.76 16.36 -17.50
N PRO A 166 -20.41 17.05 -16.39
CA PRO A 166 -19.64 16.44 -15.32
C PRO A 166 -20.55 15.57 -14.45
N GLN A 167 -20.09 14.37 -14.10
CA GLN A 167 -20.74 13.40 -13.24
C GLN A 167 -19.75 12.86 -12.22
N GLY A 168 -20.20 12.56 -11.01
CA GLY A 168 -19.35 11.96 -9.97
C GLY A 168 -19.47 12.65 -8.61
N SER A 169 -18.47 12.42 -7.76
CA SER A 169 -18.38 12.93 -6.40
C SER A 169 -16.95 13.34 -6.07
N ALA A 170 -16.81 14.38 -5.25
CA ALA A 170 -15.55 14.75 -4.63
C ALA A 170 -15.77 14.83 -3.12
N GLU A 171 -14.96 14.11 -2.35
CA GLU A 171 -14.94 14.13 -0.90
C GLU A 171 -13.58 14.64 -0.45
N LEU A 172 -13.58 15.59 0.49
CA LEU A 172 -12.39 16.14 1.11
C LEU A 172 -12.51 15.94 2.61
N VAL A 173 -11.57 15.19 3.20
CA VAL A 173 -11.52 14.93 4.64
C VAL A 173 -10.33 15.68 5.22
N PHE A 174 -10.63 16.54 6.18
CA PHE A 174 -9.65 17.28 6.96
C PHE A 174 -9.66 16.74 8.40
N GLY A 175 -8.50 16.32 8.90
CA GLY A 175 -8.35 15.79 10.25
C GLY A 175 -7.08 16.32 10.90
N ILE A 176 -7.08 16.40 12.22
CA ILE A 176 -5.85 16.61 13.00
C ILE A 176 -5.71 15.41 13.93
N ASN A 177 -4.64 14.63 13.74
CA ASN A 177 -4.31 13.50 14.57
C ASN A 177 -3.17 13.90 15.53
N ILE A 178 -3.44 13.91 16.83
CA ILE A 178 -2.44 14.21 17.85
C ILE A 178 -2.06 12.90 18.53
N SER A 179 -0.90 12.36 18.19
CA SER A 179 -0.36 11.19 18.86
C SER A 179 0.51 11.61 20.03
N ARG A 180 0.26 11.05 21.22
CA ARG A 180 1.08 11.26 22.41
C ARG A 180 1.66 9.93 22.89
N THR A 181 2.97 9.89 23.11
CA THR A 181 3.68 8.73 23.67
C THR A 181 4.27 9.08 25.04
N GLU A 182 4.20 8.15 25.98
CA GLU A 182 4.74 8.30 27.33
C GLU A 182 6.17 7.76 27.47
N ASN A 183 6.82 7.40 26.36
CA ASN A 183 8.16 6.85 26.40
C ASN A 183 9.16 7.87 27.01
N PRO A 184 9.74 7.57 28.19
CA PRO A 184 10.62 8.50 28.90
C PRO A 184 11.95 8.73 28.18
N THR A 185 12.35 7.82 27.29
CA THR A 185 13.57 7.94 26.48
C THR A 185 13.47 9.03 25.41
N LEU A 186 12.24 9.44 25.04
CA LEU A 186 12.00 10.56 24.15
C LEU A 186 11.91 11.87 24.95
N SER A 187 12.46 12.96 24.39
CA SER A 187 12.29 14.31 24.92
C SER A 187 10.82 14.71 24.93
N GLU A 188 10.38 15.48 25.93
CA GLU A 188 8.98 15.91 26.08
C GLU A 188 8.41 16.60 24.84
N LYS A 189 9.24 17.32 24.07
CA LYS A 189 8.84 17.96 22.80
C LYS A 189 8.52 16.94 21.69
N LEU A 190 9.15 15.76 21.72
CA LEU A 190 8.96 14.69 20.73
C LEU A 190 7.90 13.68 21.18
N ARG A 191 7.36 13.82 22.40
CA ARG A 191 6.30 12.95 22.92
C ARG A 191 4.92 13.27 22.35
N THR A 192 4.71 14.46 21.78
CA THR A 192 3.44 14.87 21.17
C THR A 192 3.67 15.28 19.73
N ILE A 193 3.09 14.53 18.79
CA ILE A 193 3.25 14.79 17.35
C ILE A 193 1.86 15.09 16.77
N PRO A 194 1.54 16.37 16.52
CA PRO A 194 0.34 16.74 15.77
C PRO A 194 0.59 16.52 14.27
N THR A 195 -0.30 15.75 13.64
CA THR A 195 -0.27 15.46 12.20
C THR A 195 -1.56 15.99 11.57
N PHE A 196 -1.43 16.82 10.55
CA PHE A 196 -2.56 17.23 9.73
C PHE A 196 -2.82 16.17 8.67
N ASP A 197 -4.03 15.61 8.68
CA ASP A 197 -4.50 14.60 7.73
C ASP A 197 -5.40 15.30 6.70
N PHE A 198 -4.98 15.27 5.45
CA PHE A 198 -5.74 15.79 4.31
C PHE A 198 -5.92 14.64 3.31
N LYS A 199 -7.16 14.20 3.13
CA LYS A 199 -7.51 13.14 2.18
C LYS A 199 -8.47 13.68 1.14
N GLU A 200 -8.11 13.50 -0.12
CA GLU A 200 -8.92 13.85 -1.28
C GLU A 200 -9.39 12.59 -1.98
N LYS A 201 -10.70 12.49 -2.16
CA LYS A 201 -11.37 11.40 -2.86
C LYS A 201 -12.19 11.96 -4.00
N ILE A 202 -11.62 12.01 -5.20
CA ILE A 202 -12.32 12.43 -6.40
C ILE A 202 -12.66 11.20 -7.23
N GLN A 203 -13.94 11.06 -7.56
CA GLN A 203 -14.45 10.16 -8.59
C GLN A 203 -15.23 11.01 -9.58
N MET A 204 -14.65 11.29 -10.74
CA MET A 204 -15.19 12.23 -11.71
C MET A 204 -15.18 11.64 -13.11
N ASN A 205 -16.31 11.73 -13.80
CA ASN A 205 -16.47 11.43 -15.20
C ASN A 205 -17.03 12.68 -15.89
N VAL A 206 -16.27 13.26 -16.82
CA VAL A 206 -16.67 14.41 -17.60
C VAL A 206 -16.76 14.01 -19.05
N THR A 207 -17.95 14.14 -19.62
CA THR A 207 -18.17 14.02 -21.06
C THR A 207 -18.63 15.35 -21.62
N GLY A 208 -18.08 15.79 -22.74
CA GLY A 208 -18.51 17.01 -23.38
C GLY A 208 -18.35 17.01 -24.89
N THR A 209 -19.18 17.79 -25.56
CA THR A 209 -19.12 18.05 -27.00
C THR A 209 -19.04 19.56 -27.23
N ILE A 210 -18.09 19.98 -28.06
CA ILE A 210 -17.92 21.36 -28.50
C ILE A 210 -18.22 21.37 -29.99
N GLY A 211 -19.39 21.91 -30.34
CA GLY A 211 -19.95 21.86 -31.68
C GLY A 211 -20.21 20.42 -32.17
N ASP A 212 -19.96 20.15 -33.46
CA ASP A 212 -20.08 18.82 -34.07
C ASP A 212 -18.72 18.09 -34.21
N LYS A 213 -17.61 18.81 -34.01
CA LYS A 213 -16.26 18.32 -34.32
C LYS A 213 -15.41 17.92 -33.12
N MET A 214 -15.66 18.43 -31.92
CA MET A 214 -14.79 18.18 -30.76
C MET A 214 -15.52 17.45 -29.63
N GLN A 215 -14.88 16.41 -29.10
CA GLN A 215 -15.39 15.58 -28.02
C GLN A 215 -14.34 15.48 -26.90
N LEU A 216 -14.77 15.67 -25.66
CA LEU A 216 -13.95 15.57 -24.45
C LEU A 216 -14.48 14.42 -23.60
N GLY A 217 -13.59 13.53 -23.17
CA GLY A 217 -13.86 12.50 -22.19
C GLY A 217 -12.75 12.49 -21.14
N VAL A 218 -13.09 12.75 -19.88
CA VAL A 218 -12.16 12.69 -18.75
C VAL A 218 -12.75 11.76 -17.70
N ASN A 219 -12.01 10.74 -17.31
CA ASN A 219 -12.30 9.87 -16.17
C ASN A 219 -11.16 10.00 -15.18
N TYR A 220 -11.47 10.35 -13.94
CA TYR A 220 -10.49 10.57 -12.89
C TYR A 220 -11.00 9.98 -11.57
N ASN A 221 -10.25 9.03 -11.04
CA ASN A 221 -10.50 8.36 -9.78
C ASN A 221 -9.20 8.36 -8.95
N THR A 222 -9.21 9.05 -7.82
CA THR A 222 -8.06 9.09 -6.88
C THR A 222 -7.87 7.78 -6.12
N ASP A 223 -8.92 6.96 -6.01
CA ASP A 223 -8.89 5.64 -5.35
C ASP A 223 -8.60 4.49 -6.34
N ALA A 224 -8.26 4.78 -7.60
CA ALA A 224 -7.94 3.76 -8.60
C ALA A 224 -6.66 2.98 -8.21
N MET A 225 -6.70 1.65 -8.33
CA MET A 225 -5.51 0.82 -8.08
C MET A 225 -4.51 0.90 -9.23
N PHE A 226 -4.99 1.17 -10.45
CA PHE A 226 -4.16 1.24 -11.64
C PHE A 226 -4.24 2.60 -12.34
N GLU A 227 -3.09 3.13 -12.79
CA GLU A 227 -3.01 4.45 -13.44
C GLU A 227 -3.82 4.50 -14.76
N PHE A 228 -3.97 3.38 -15.47
CA PHE A 228 -4.73 3.33 -16.74
C PHE A 228 -6.24 3.55 -16.58
N GLU A 229 -6.77 3.49 -15.35
CA GLU A 229 -8.17 3.81 -15.06
C GLU A 229 -8.42 5.32 -15.20
N ASN A 230 -7.40 6.15 -14.94
CA ASN A 230 -7.45 7.59 -15.10
C ASN A 230 -7.18 7.96 -16.55
N ARG A 231 -8.25 8.30 -17.26
CA ARG A 231 -8.23 8.50 -18.72
C ARG A 231 -8.62 9.91 -19.09
N THR A 232 -7.80 10.56 -19.90
CA THR A 232 -8.10 11.86 -20.48
C THR A 232 -8.02 11.73 -21.99
N LYS A 233 -9.11 12.00 -22.69
CA LYS A 233 -9.18 11.93 -24.14
C LYS A 233 -9.87 13.16 -24.70
N LEU A 234 -9.15 13.89 -25.54
CA LEU A 234 -9.69 14.95 -26.38
C LEU A 234 -9.65 14.49 -27.82
N GLN A 235 -10.79 14.53 -28.51
CA GLN A 235 -10.93 14.07 -29.89
C GLN A 235 -11.49 15.18 -30.77
N TYR A 236 -10.85 15.41 -31.91
CA TYR A 236 -11.38 16.16 -33.04
C TYR A 236 -11.75 15.18 -34.16
N ALA A 237 -12.92 15.34 -34.75
CA ALA A 237 -13.38 14.60 -35.92
C ALA A 237 -13.64 15.59 -37.08
N GLY A 238 -12.88 15.45 -38.17
CA GLY A 238 -13.08 16.25 -39.37
C GLY A 238 -14.27 15.75 -40.20
N LYS A 239 -14.84 16.61 -41.06
CA LYS A 239 -15.92 16.23 -41.98
C LYS A 239 -15.42 15.33 -43.12
N GLU A 240 -16.36 14.78 -43.90
CA GLU A 240 -16.06 13.86 -45.01
C GLU A 240 -15.10 14.44 -46.06
N ASP A 241 -15.12 15.75 -46.28
CA ASP A 241 -14.26 16.43 -47.27
C ASP A 241 -12.90 16.87 -46.70
N GLU A 242 -12.65 16.69 -45.40
CA GLU A 242 -11.40 17.12 -44.75
C GLU A 242 -10.30 16.06 -44.86
N ILE A 243 -9.06 16.49 -45.12
CA ILE A 243 -7.89 15.59 -45.14
C ILE A 243 -7.64 15.00 -43.74
N ILE A 244 -7.76 15.84 -42.70
CA ILE A 244 -7.61 15.42 -41.31
C ILE A 244 -8.93 14.79 -40.88
N LYS A 245 -8.93 13.48 -40.67
CA LYS A 245 -10.12 12.72 -40.24
C LYS A 245 -10.27 12.71 -38.73
N LYS A 246 -9.17 12.52 -38.01
CA LYS A 246 -9.20 12.44 -36.55
C LYS A 246 -7.93 12.99 -35.92
N VAL A 247 -8.07 13.74 -34.84
CA VAL A 247 -6.96 14.09 -33.95
C VAL A 247 -7.36 13.70 -32.54
N GLU A 248 -6.58 12.84 -31.89
CA GLU A 248 -6.80 12.39 -30.52
C GLU A 248 -5.61 12.83 -29.65
N VAL A 249 -5.88 13.38 -28.48
CA VAL A 249 -4.86 13.81 -27.50
C VAL A 249 -5.18 13.17 -26.15
N GLY A 250 -4.15 12.66 -25.49
CA GLY A 250 -4.23 11.97 -24.20
C GLY A 250 -4.22 10.45 -24.41
N ASP A 251 -5.17 9.72 -23.85
CA ASP A 251 -5.25 8.26 -23.97
C ASP A 251 -5.71 7.83 -25.37
N VAL A 252 -4.76 7.31 -26.13
CA VAL A 252 -4.95 6.86 -27.51
C VAL A 252 -4.69 5.36 -27.63
N THR A 253 -5.31 4.76 -28.64
CA THR A 253 -5.13 3.34 -28.96
C THR A 253 -4.78 3.20 -30.43
N LEU A 254 -3.89 2.26 -30.73
CA LEU A 254 -3.48 1.94 -32.09
C LEU A 254 -3.52 0.41 -32.28
N PRO A 255 -4.70 -0.21 -32.38
CA PRO A 255 -4.77 -1.62 -32.73
C PRO A 255 -4.23 -1.80 -34.16
N LEU A 256 -3.28 -2.73 -34.32
CA LEU A 256 -2.76 -3.12 -35.63
C LEU A 256 -3.24 -4.53 -35.96
N PRO A 257 -3.65 -4.81 -37.21
CA PRO A 257 -4.20 -6.13 -37.59
C PRO A 257 -3.12 -7.22 -37.77
N GLY A 258 -1.84 -6.86 -37.74
CA GLY A 258 -0.73 -7.80 -37.94
C GLY A 258 -0.35 -8.55 -36.67
N THR A 259 0.17 -9.78 -36.82
CA THR A 259 0.67 -10.61 -35.71
C THR A 259 2.14 -10.35 -35.35
N LEU A 260 2.93 -9.83 -36.30
CA LEU A 260 4.36 -9.54 -36.10
C LEU A 260 4.62 -8.21 -35.40
N ILE A 261 3.77 -7.21 -35.68
CA ILE A 261 3.82 -5.89 -35.05
C ILE A 261 2.46 -5.66 -34.40
N THR A 262 2.38 -6.00 -33.11
CA THR A 262 1.19 -5.77 -32.30
C THR A 262 1.15 -4.31 -31.87
N GLY A 263 0.06 -3.63 -32.18
CA GLY A 263 -0.14 -2.26 -31.75
C GLY A 263 -0.51 -2.16 -30.26
N SER A 264 -0.20 -1.03 -29.62
CA SER A 264 -0.43 -0.81 -28.19
C SER A 264 -1.83 -0.25 -27.89
N TYR A 265 -2.44 -0.74 -26.80
CA TYR A 265 -3.79 -0.36 -26.36
C TYR A 265 -3.83 0.72 -25.27
N SER A 266 -2.68 1.07 -24.66
CA SER A 266 -2.61 2.04 -23.56
C SER A 266 -1.44 3.00 -23.78
N LEU A 267 -1.68 4.03 -24.59
CA LEU A 267 -0.71 5.03 -24.97
C LEU A 267 -1.19 6.41 -24.53
N PHE A 268 -0.32 7.23 -23.94
CA PHE A 268 -0.61 8.63 -23.68
C PHE A 268 0.15 9.52 -24.66
N GLY A 269 -0.55 10.27 -25.51
CA GLY A 269 0.08 11.08 -26.53
C GLY A 269 -0.86 11.73 -27.54
N LEU A 270 -0.32 12.02 -28.73
CA LEU A 270 -1.02 12.60 -29.86
C LEU A 270 -1.15 11.56 -30.96
N LYS A 271 -2.38 11.31 -31.42
CA LYS A 271 -2.68 10.48 -32.58
C LYS A 271 -3.41 11.31 -33.64
N THR A 272 -2.97 11.21 -34.89
CA THR A 272 -3.57 11.92 -36.02
C THR A 272 -3.85 10.94 -37.15
N GLU A 273 -5.07 10.95 -37.67
CA GLU A 273 -5.52 10.16 -38.83
C GLU A 273 -5.79 11.13 -39.99
N MET A 274 -5.08 10.92 -41.10
CA MET A 274 -5.23 11.68 -42.34
C MET A 274 -5.60 10.75 -43.50
N GLN A 275 -6.44 11.22 -44.41
CA GLN A 275 -6.84 10.48 -45.60
C GLN A 275 -6.57 11.29 -46.87
N PHE A 276 -5.72 10.76 -47.75
CA PHE A 276 -5.40 11.32 -49.06
C PHE A 276 -5.97 10.40 -50.15
N GLY A 277 -7.24 10.63 -50.50
CA GLY A 277 -7.97 9.75 -51.42
C GLY A 277 -8.14 8.34 -50.83
N LYS A 278 -7.39 7.37 -51.37
CA LYS A 278 -7.38 5.97 -50.89
C LYS A 278 -6.27 5.66 -49.88
N LEU A 279 -5.34 6.59 -49.65
CA LEU A 279 -4.24 6.42 -48.68
C LEU A 279 -4.67 6.92 -47.31
N ASN A 280 -4.66 6.03 -46.31
CA ASN A 280 -4.86 6.37 -44.91
C ASN A 280 -3.50 6.42 -44.20
N LEU A 281 -3.16 7.58 -43.63
CA LEU A 281 -1.95 7.79 -42.85
C LEU A 281 -2.33 8.03 -41.39
N THR A 282 -1.88 7.15 -40.50
CA THR A 282 -2.05 7.31 -39.06
C THR A 282 -0.70 7.55 -38.41
N THR A 283 -0.54 8.69 -37.74
CA THR A 283 0.67 9.07 -37.02
C THR A 283 0.38 9.07 -35.53
N VAL A 284 1.21 8.39 -34.73
CA VAL A 284 1.09 8.35 -33.27
C VAL A 284 2.42 8.76 -32.65
N LEU A 285 2.38 9.76 -31.78
CA LEU A 285 3.51 10.20 -30.94
C LEU A 285 3.06 10.06 -29.49
N SER A 286 3.57 9.05 -28.79
CA SER A 286 3.05 8.69 -27.46
C SER A 286 4.10 8.06 -26.57
N GLN A 287 3.88 8.19 -25.26
CA GLN A 287 4.53 7.39 -24.25
C GLN A 287 3.68 6.15 -23.94
N GLN A 288 4.28 4.97 -23.99
CA GLN A 288 3.62 3.72 -23.59
C GLN A 288 3.58 3.65 -22.06
N LYS A 289 2.38 3.45 -21.50
CA LYS A 289 2.16 3.34 -20.05
C LYS A 289 1.93 1.90 -19.57
N GLY A 290 1.78 0.93 -20.48
CA GLY A 290 1.48 -0.47 -20.15
C GLY A 290 2.62 -1.43 -20.46
N GLU A 291 2.78 -2.45 -19.61
CA GLU A 291 3.66 -3.60 -19.81
C GLU A 291 2.85 -4.78 -20.38
N THR A 292 3.44 -5.54 -21.31
CA THR A 292 2.80 -6.74 -21.87
C THR A 292 3.32 -7.97 -21.15
N SER A 293 2.44 -8.68 -20.45
CA SER A 293 2.76 -10.00 -19.88
C SER A 293 2.13 -11.09 -20.75
N THR A 294 2.92 -12.08 -21.15
CA THR A 294 2.44 -13.24 -21.91
C THR A 294 2.40 -14.45 -20.97
N ILE A 295 1.24 -15.09 -20.88
CA ILE A 295 1.05 -16.31 -20.09
C ILE A 295 0.86 -17.46 -21.07
N GLU A 296 1.68 -18.51 -20.96
CA GLU A 296 1.50 -19.74 -21.71
C GLU A 296 0.65 -20.72 -20.90
N VAL A 297 -0.55 -21.03 -21.38
CA VAL A 297 -1.46 -22.01 -20.76
C VAL A 297 -1.48 -23.26 -21.62
N LYS A 298 -0.95 -24.38 -21.10
CA LYS A 298 -0.98 -25.69 -21.77
C LYS A 298 -1.87 -26.64 -20.98
N GLY A 299 -2.93 -27.17 -21.61
CA GLY A 299 -3.77 -28.21 -21.00
C GLY A 299 -4.63 -27.78 -19.80
N GLY A 300 -4.90 -26.48 -19.63
CA GLY A 300 -5.75 -25.97 -18.55
C GLY A 300 -5.03 -25.64 -17.24
N ALA A 301 -3.70 -25.83 -17.17
CA ALA A 301 -2.86 -25.39 -16.06
C ALA A 301 -1.89 -24.30 -16.53
N GLN A 302 -1.63 -23.33 -15.64
CA GLN A 302 -0.55 -22.37 -15.83
C GLN A 302 0.78 -23.08 -15.55
N ILE A 303 1.65 -23.15 -16.55
CA ILE A 303 3.02 -23.65 -16.36
C ILE A 303 3.90 -22.45 -16.03
N SER A 304 4.58 -22.51 -14.89
CA SER A 304 5.66 -21.59 -14.56
C SER A 304 6.96 -22.36 -14.64
N GLU A 305 7.88 -21.93 -15.51
CA GLU A 305 9.25 -22.39 -15.45
C GLU A 305 9.91 -21.85 -14.17
N PHE A 306 10.72 -22.67 -13.51
CA PHE A 306 11.51 -22.29 -12.36
C PHE A 306 12.95 -22.74 -12.58
N GLU A 307 13.90 -21.95 -12.08
CA GLU A 307 15.32 -22.26 -12.06
C GLU A 307 15.79 -22.21 -10.62
N ILE A 308 16.46 -23.27 -10.17
CA ILE A 308 16.99 -23.38 -8.80
C ILE A 308 18.46 -23.77 -8.93
N TYR A 309 19.34 -22.96 -8.34
CA TYR A 309 20.76 -23.26 -8.31
C TYR A 309 21.09 -24.35 -7.29
N ALA A 310 22.17 -25.09 -7.52
CA ALA A 310 22.53 -26.21 -6.64
C ALA A 310 22.88 -25.76 -5.20
N ASP A 311 23.28 -24.51 -5.02
CA ASP A 311 23.58 -23.86 -3.74
C ASP A 311 22.36 -23.20 -3.07
N ASP A 312 21.22 -23.07 -3.76
CA ASP A 312 19.96 -22.52 -3.24
C ASP A 312 19.13 -23.56 -2.45
N TYR A 313 19.79 -24.38 -1.63
CA TYR A 313 19.10 -25.29 -0.73
C TYR A 313 18.46 -24.54 0.46
N GLU A 314 17.43 -25.13 1.08
CA GLU A 314 16.77 -24.55 2.25
C GLU A 314 17.67 -24.65 3.51
N ALA A 315 18.50 -23.63 3.72
CA ALA A 315 19.40 -23.55 4.86
C ALA A 315 18.65 -23.40 6.20
N ASN A 316 19.25 -23.93 7.28
CA ASN A 316 18.76 -23.81 8.67
C ASN A 316 17.32 -24.31 8.92
N ARG A 317 16.78 -25.16 8.03
CA ARG A 317 15.40 -25.65 8.11
C ARG A 317 15.31 -27.16 8.37
N HIS A 318 16.21 -27.93 7.77
CA HIS A 318 16.16 -29.38 7.77
C HIS A 318 17.37 -29.98 8.49
N PHE A 319 17.12 -30.89 9.43
CA PHE A 319 18.18 -31.44 10.28
C PHE A 319 18.00 -32.93 10.56
N PHE A 320 19.08 -33.69 10.42
CA PHE A 320 19.18 -35.05 10.94
C PHE A 320 19.21 -35.05 12.47
N LEU A 321 18.61 -36.06 13.10
CA LEU A 321 18.56 -36.18 14.56
C LEU A 321 19.87 -36.73 15.17
N SER A 322 20.73 -37.36 14.36
CA SER A 322 22.05 -37.85 14.75
C SER A 322 22.92 -38.09 13.52
N HIS A 323 24.25 -38.12 13.72
CA HIS A 323 25.19 -38.50 12.68
C HIS A 323 24.95 -39.91 12.14
N HIS A 324 24.49 -40.84 12.99
CA HIS A 324 24.16 -42.18 12.52
C HIS A 324 23.08 -42.18 11.43
N PHE A 325 22.02 -41.39 11.61
CA PHE A 325 20.93 -41.31 10.64
C PHE A 325 21.35 -40.65 9.33
N ARG A 326 22.22 -39.64 9.43
CA ARG A 326 22.85 -39.04 8.26
C ARG A 326 23.66 -40.05 7.45
N ASP A 327 24.46 -40.87 8.10
CA ASP A 327 25.36 -41.81 7.41
C ASP A 327 24.60 -42.92 6.69
N ILE A 328 23.49 -43.39 7.26
CA ILE A 328 22.65 -44.42 6.64
C ILE A 328 21.65 -43.85 5.61
N TYR A 329 21.47 -42.52 5.54
CA TYR A 329 20.42 -41.88 4.74
C TYR A 329 20.49 -42.28 3.26
N ASN A 330 21.68 -42.20 2.65
CA ASN A 330 21.86 -42.52 1.22
C ASN A 330 21.65 -44.02 0.94
N ASP A 331 22.12 -44.89 1.84
CA ASP A 331 21.97 -46.33 1.69
C ASP A 331 20.50 -46.77 1.89
N ALA A 332 19.78 -46.13 2.81
CA ALA A 332 18.36 -46.36 3.06
C ALA A 332 17.47 -45.99 1.87
N LEU A 333 17.93 -45.07 1.01
CA LEU A 333 17.20 -44.55 -0.16
C LEU A 333 17.68 -45.15 -1.49
N LYS A 334 18.57 -46.14 -1.48
CA LYS A 334 19.14 -46.70 -2.71
C LYS A 334 18.10 -47.40 -3.60
N ASN A 335 17.06 -47.96 -3.02
CA ASN A 335 16.03 -48.76 -3.71
C ASN A 335 14.63 -48.11 -3.64
N LEU A 336 14.54 -46.81 -3.97
CA LEU A 336 13.25 -46.11 -4.05
C LEU A 336 12.25 -46.86 -4.95
N PRO A 337 10.95 -46.91 -4.58
CA PRO A 337 10.30 -46.16 -3.49
C PRO A 337 10.40 -46.82 -2.09
N ALA A 338 10.97 -48.03 -1.97
CA ALA A 338 11.06 -48.71 -0.69
C ALA A 338 12.24 -48.17 0.15
N VAL A 339 11.95 -47.65 1.35
CA VAL A 339 12.98 -47.19 2.28
C VAL A 339 13.52 -48.38 3.07
N SER A 340 14.80 -48.72 2.88
CA SER A 340 15.42 -49.89 3.50
C SER A 340 16.05 -49.56 4.86
N THR A 341 15.22 -49.24 5.83
CA THR A 341 15.62 -48.92 7.21
C THR A 341 14.73 -49.63 8.23
N GLY A 342 15.33 -50.10 9.33
CA GLY A 342 14.60 -50.63 10.48
C GLY A 342 14.22 -49.56 11.51
N LEU A 343 14.55 -48.30 11.24
CA LEU A 343 14.33 -47.15 12.12
C LEU A 343 12.85 -46.74 12.13
N ASN A 344 12.32 -46.50 13.33
CA ASN A 344 11.05 -45.81 13.51
C ASN A 344 11.08 -44.96 14.79
N ILE A 345 11.14 -43.63 14.62
CA ILE A 345 11.04 -42.66 15.73
C ILE A 345 9.62 -42.72 16.32
N THR A 346 9.51 -43.03 17.60
CA THR A 346 8.23 -43.18 18.31
C THR A 346 7.80 -41.89 19.02
N ARG A 347 8.77 -41.12 19.52
CA ARG A 347 8.54 -39.87 20.24
C ARG A 347 9.68 -38.89 20.02
N ILE A 348 9.38 -37.61 19.92
CA ILE A 348 10.36 -36.53 19.84
C ILE A 348 9.88 -35.30 20.60
N GLU A 349 10.82 -34.56 21.20
CA GLU A 349 10.62 -33.20 21.69
C GLU A 349 11.70 -32.31 21.09
N VAL A 350 11.27 -31.22 20.46
CA VAL A 350 12.15 -30.26 19.80
C VAL A 350 12.11 -28.96 20.58
N TRP A 351 13.29 -28.42 20.90
CA TRP A 351 13.45 -27.24 21.74
C TRP A 351 14.29 -26.19 21.01
N ILE A 352 13.83 -24.94 21.06
CA ILE A 352 14.52 -23.80 20.45
C ILE A 352 14.74 -22.67 21.45
N THR A 353 15.67 -21.77 21.13
CA THR A 353 15.83 -20.51 21.85
C THR A 353 14.54 -19.70 21.82
N ASN A 354 14.11 -19.19 22.97
CA ASN A 354 12.88 -18.42 23.08
C ASN A 354 13.16 -16.92 22.91
N LYS A 355 12.79 -16.36 21.75
CA LYS A 355 12.96 -14.92 21.46
C LYS A 355 11.79 -14.06 21.92
N THR A 356 10.60 -14.65 21.94
CA THR A 356 9.39 -14.00 22.44
C THR A 356 9.28 -14.30 23.92
N SER A 357 9.00 -13.33 24.79
CA SER A 357 8.84 -13.58 26.24
C SER A 357 7.53 -14.33 26.57
N SER A 358 7.20 -15.38 25.82
CA SER A 358 6.14 -16.35 26.07
C SER A 358 6.72 -17.45 26.97
N TYR A 359 6.13 -17.66 28.14
CA TYR A 359 6.60 -18.61 29.14
C TYR A 359 5.79 -19.92 29.16
N ASP A 360 4.96 -20.15 28.14
CA ASP A 360 4.17 -21.38 28.04
C ASP A 360 5.11 -22.56 27.73
N GLU A 361 5.11 -23.57 28.60
CA GLU A 361 5.91 -24.80 28.50
C GLU A 361 7.43 -24.61 28.31
N THR A 362 8.01 -23.56 28.89
CA THR A 362 9.46 -23.32 28.81
C THR A 362 10.28 -24.14 29.81
N ARG A 363 11.50 -24.50 29.42
CA ARG A 363 12.46 -25.22 30.27
C ARG A 363 13.88 -24.70 30.11
N ASN A 364 14.65 -24.74 31.18
CA ASN A 364 16.10 -24.65 31.07
C ASN A 364 16.63 -25.93 30.41
N ILE A 365 17.55 -25.79 29.46
CA ILE A 365 18.13 -26.94 28.76
C ILE A 365 19.65 -26.75 28.61
N VAL A 366 20.37 -27.87 28.65
CA VAL A 366 21.78 -27.95 28.27
C VAL A 366 21.89 -28.96 27.15
N ALA A 367 22.25 -28.48 25.97
CA ALA A 367 22.30 -29.26 24.76
C ALA A 367 23.75 -29.60 24.42
N PHE A 368 24.03 -30.87 24.12
CA PHE A 368 25.38 -31.37 23.90
C PHE A 368 25.53 -31.98 22.51
N THR A 369 26.62 -31.66 21.83
CA THR A 369 26.92 -32.13 20.47
C THR A 369 27.05 -33.65 20.41
N ASP A 370 27.88 -34.20 21.30
CA ASP A 370 28.26 -35.62 21.31
C ASP A 370 27.28 -36.49 22.12
N LEU A 371 26.16 -35.95 22.61
CA LEU A 371 25.21 -36.74 23.37
C LEU A 371 24.68 -37.89 22.52
N ALA A 372 24.76 -39.09 23.11
CA ALA A 372 24.31 -40.34 22.52
C ALA A 372 24.96 -40.70 21.17
N GLU A 373 26.07 -40.06 20.79
CA GLU A 373 26.80 -40.42 19.59
C GLU A 373 27.66 -41.67 19.81
N ASN A 374 27.75 -42.50 18.78
CA ASN A 374 28.57 -43.70 18.79
C ASN A 374 30.06 -43.38 18.67
N SER A 375 30.92 -44.39 18.84
CA SER A 375 32.39 -44.22 18.89
C SER A 375 33.02 -43.56 17.66
N SER A 376 32.35 -43.52 16.50
CA SER A 376 32.85 -42.84 15.30
C SER A 376 32.49 -41.36 15.23
N HIS A 377 31.61 -40.87 16.11
CA HIS A 377 31.07 -39.51 16.08
C HIS A 377 31.17 -38.80 17.43
N ILE A 378 32.23 -39.09 18.20
CA ILE A 378 32.60 -38.34 19.41
C ILE A 378 33.72 -37.37 19.03
N TYR A 379 33.46 -36.06 19.10
CA TYR A 379 34.38 -35.03 18.62
C TYR A 379 35.15 -34.35 19.74
N ASN A 380 34.61 -34.34 20.96
CA ASN A 380 35.32 -33.85 22.13
C ASN A 380 36.47 -34.80 22.52
N LYS A 381 37.53 -34.24 23.12
CA LYS A 381 38.74 -35.00 23.49
C LYS A 381 38.77 -35.43 24.96
N VAL A 382 37.65 -35.34 25.68
CA VAL A 382 37.59 -35.67 27.10
C VAL A 382 37.55 -37.19 27.25
N PRO A 383 38.56 -37.84 27.89
CA PRO A 383 38.61 -39.29 27.99
C PRO A 383 37.42 -39.91 28.71
N ALA A 384 36.87 -39.19 29.70
CA ALA A 384 35.73 -39.64 30.48
C ALA A 384 34.42 -39.72 29.67
N PHE A 385 34.31 -39.01 28.55
CA PHE A 385 33.09 -38.94 27.72
C PHE A 385 33.10 -39.93 26.55
N GLN A 386 34.21 -40.63 26.33
CA GLN A 386 34.36 -41.55 25.20
C GLN A 386 33.48 -42.80 25.36
N ALA A 387 33.26 -43.51 24.26
CA ALA A 387 32.56 -44.78 24.26
C ALA A 387 33.32 -45.85 25.07
N SER A 388 32.59 -46.71 25.78
CA SER A 388 33.16 -47.90 26.38
C SER A 388 33.53 -48.94 25.31
N PRO A 389 34.56 -49.78 25.52
CA PRO A 389 34.79 -50.92 24.65
C PRO A 389 33.53 -51.81 24.54
N GLY A 390 33.09 -52.10 23.32
CA GLY A 390 31.87 -52.88 23.06
C GLY A 390 30.56 -52.08 23.21
N ALA A 391 30.61 -50.75 23.27
CA ALA A 391 29.42 -49.91 23.35
C ALA A 391 28.45 -50.10 22.15
N VAL A 392 27.20 -49.73 22.39
CA VAL A 392 26.12 -49.77 21.40
C VAL A 392 26.48 -48.91 20.19
N ARG A 393 26.30 -49.47 18.98
CA ARG A 393 26.63 -48.79 17.72
C ARG A 393 25.60 -47.71 17.33
N PHE A 394 24.41 -47.82 17.88
CA PHE A 394 23.26 -46.98 17.58
C PHE A 394 23.14 -45.81 18.58
N PRO A 395 22.57 -44.67 18.17
CA PRO A 395 22.40 -43.54 19.06
C PRO A 395 21.56 -43.90 20.28
N ASP A 396 22.17 -43.84 21.46
CA ASP A 396 21.52 -44.12 22.73
C ASP A 396 22.27 -43.39 23.84
N ASN A 397 21.59 -43.01 24.91
CA ASN A 397 22.22 -42.36 26.06
C ASN A 397 23.38 -43.18 26.64
N ALA A 398 23.39 -44.51 26.47
CA ALA A 398 24.48 -45.40 26.86
C ALA A 398 25.53 -45.67 25.76
N ALA A 399 25.39 -45.10 24.56
CA ALA A 399 26.35 -45.29 23.46
C ALA A 399 27.74 -44.69 23.78
N ASN A 400 27.77 -43.67 24.63
CA ASN A 400 28.99 -43.13 25.20
C ASN A 400 28.80 -42.80 26.68
N ARG A 401 29.90 -42.38 27.33
CA ARG A 401 29.88 -42.10 28.77
C ARG A 401 29.42 -40.70 29.12
N LEU A 402 29.16 -39.82 28.14
CA LEU A 402 28.80 -38.42 28.41
C LEU A 402 27.56 -38.33 29.30
N TYR A 403 26.48 -39.04 28.96
CA TYR A 403 25.23 -38.99 29.72
C TYR A 403 25.42 -39.46 31.17
N ASP A 404 26.09 -40.59 31.39
CA ASP A 404 26.37 -41.12 32.72
C ASP A 404 27.27 -40.17 33.56
N GLN A 405 28.31 -39.59 32.94
CA GLN A 405 29.17 -38.62 33.60
C GLN A 405 28.42 -37.34 33.99
N LEU A 406 27.48 -36.90 33.16
CA LEU A 406 26.59 -35.78 33.45
C LEU A 406 25.75 -36.07 34.70
N LEU A 407 25.21 -37.28 34.83
CA LEU A 407 24.39 -37.67 35.98
C LEU A 407 25.18 -37.92 37.27
N THR A 408 26.48 -38.21 37.19
CA THR A 408 27.28 -38.62 38.35
C THR A 408 28.27 -37.54 38.80
N ASN A 409 29.14 -37.09 37.90
CA ASN A 409 30.28 -36.23 38.21
C ASN A 409 30.02 -34.74 37.95
N TYR A 410 29.06 -34.41 37.07
CA TYR A 410 28.78 -33.03 36.67
C TYR A 410 27.40 -32.51 37.10
N THR A 411 26.72 -33.16 38.05
CA THR A 411 25.32 -32.89 38.48
C THR A 411 24.97 -31.42 38.73
N SER A 412 25.94 -30.58 39.10
CA SER A 412 25.76 -29.14 39.23
C SER A 412 25.29 -28.42 37.95
N MET A 413 25.47 -29.02 36.77
CA MET A 413 24.96 -28.48 35.48
C MET A 413 23.43 -28.52 35.35
N ARG A 414 22.73 -29.21 36.26
CA ARG A 414 21.27 -29.15 36.38
C ARG A 414 20.82 -27.75 36.74
N ASP A 415 21.67 -26.95 37.37
CA ASP A 415 21.47 -25.52 37.53
C ASP A 415 22.10 -24.79 36.34
N VAL A 416 21.26 -24.16 35.51
CA VAL A 416 21.64 -23.51 34.25
C VAL A 416 22.70 -22.41 34.46
N ASP A 417 22.68 -21.76 35.63
CA ASP A 417 23.63 -20.71 35.98
C ASP A 417 25.02 -21.28 36.26
N ARG A 418 25.10 -22.55 36.69
CA ARG A 418 26.34 -23.23 37.09
C ARG A 418 26.99 -24.03 35.97
N VAL A 419 26.33 -24.21 34.82
CA VAL A 419 26.80 -25.02 33.69
C VAL A 419 28.23 -24.66 33.27
N THR A 420 28.52 -23.38 33.07
CA THR A 420 29.85 -22.91 32.64
C THR A 420 30.92 -23.25 33.68
N THR A 421 30.61 -23.07 34.96
CA THR A 421 31.53 -23.38 36.06
C THR A 421 31.74 -24.89 36.20
N ALA A 422 30.69 -25.69 36.01
CA ALA A 422 30.73 -27.15 36.10
C ALA A 422 31.72 -27.77 35.10
N PHE A 423 31.85 -27.20 33.91
CA PHE A 423 32.74 -27.70 32.86
C PHE A 423 34.08 -26.95 32.75
N SER A 424 34.33 -25.95 33.60
CA SER A 424 35.53 -25.11 33.53
C SER A 424 36.85 -25.89 33.59
N SER A 425 36.89 -26.99 34.35
CA SER A 425 38.06 -27.88 34.48
C SER A 425 38.38 -28.70 33.22
N LEU A 426 37.45 -28.77 32.27
CA LEU A 426 37.61 -29.48 31.01
C LEU A 426 38.14 -28.58 29.87
N TYR A 427 38.39 -27.29 30.14
CA TYR A 427 38.96 -26.38 29.17
C TYR A 427 40.43 -26.77 28.83
N PRO A 428 40.85 -26.71 27.54
CA PRO A 428 40.10 -26.32 26.34
C PRO A 428 39.40 -27.48 25.62
N GLY A 429 39.41 -28.68 26.19
CA GLY A 429 38.87 -29.91 25.59
C GLY A 429 37.35 -29.99 25.52
N PHE A 430 36.64 -29.15 26.28
CA PHE A 430 35.17 -29.05 26.29
C PHE A 430 34.73 -27.59 26.52
N GLN A 431 33.97 -27.01 25.58
CA GLN A 431 33.69 -25.57 25.54
C GLN A 431 32.25 -25.26 25.10
N ILE A 432 31.70 -24.18 25.67
CA ILE A 432 30.43 -23.60 25.23
C ILE A 432 30.53 -23.09 23.79
N GLY A 433 29.47 -23.24 23.00
CA GLY A 433 29.42 -22.84 21.59
C GLY A 433 30.06 -23.84 20.61
N ARG A 434 30.84 -24.81 21.10
CA ARG A 434 31.42 -25.92 20.30
C ARG A 434 30.86 -27.28 20.70
N ASP A 435 30.99 -27.61 21.98
CA ASP A 435 30.68 -28.95 22.50
C ASP A 435 29.32 -28.99 23.21
N PHE A 436 28.90 -27.85 23.77
CA PHE A 436 27.58 -27.69 24.38
C PHE A 436 27.05 -26.26 24.26
N GLU A 437 25.75 -26.11 24.44
CA GLU A 437 25.03 -24.84 24.56
C GLU A 437 24.15 -24.88 25.81
N LYS A 438 24.00 -23.74 26.48
CA LYS A 438 23.02 -23.59 27.58
C LYS A 438 21.95 -22.60 27.16
N ILE A 439 20.69 -22.91 27.44
CA ILE A 439 19.56 -22.05 27.10
C ILE A 439 18.62 -21.97 28.30
N GLU A 440 18.35 -20.74 28.71
CA GLU A 440 17.36 -20.43 29.72
C GLU A 440 15.99 -20.26 29.05
N ASN A 441 14.95 -20.81 29.67
CA ASN A 441 13.57 -20.72 29.17
C ASN A 441 13.41 -21.12 27.68
N ALA A 442 14.08 -22.18 27.24
CA ALA A 442 13.90 -22.72 25.90
C ALA A 442 12.44 -23.12 25.68
N ARG A 443 11.95 -22.86 24.46
CA ARG A 443 10.56 -23.12 24.06
C ARG A 443 10.48 -24.49 23.38
N LYS A 444 9.55 -25.33 23.84
CA LYS A 444 9.21 -26.57 23.14
C LYS A 444 8.40 -26.23 21.89
N LEU A 445 8.77 -26.80 20.74
CA LEU A 445 7.99 -26.70 19.52
C LEU A 445 6.80 -27.66 19.57
N ASN A 446 5.66 -27.18 19.08
CA ASN A 446 4.48 -28.00 18.87
C ASN A 446 4.61 -28.84 17.60
N ASP A 447 3.87 -29.95 17.52
CA ASP A 447 3.89 -30.86 16.35
C ASP A 447 3.42 -30.21 15.04
N ARG A 448 2.84 -29.01 15.09
CA ARG A 448 2.47 -28.22 13.92
C ARG A 448 3.61 -27.34 13.39
N GLU A 449 4.66 -27.11 14.18
CA GLU A 449 5.76 -26.20 13.84
C GLU A 449 6.92 -26.92 13.13
N TYR A 450 6.92 -28.25 13.13
CA TYR A 450 7.89 -29.08 12.43
C TYR A 450 7.23 -30.35 11.91
N THR A 451 7.86 -30.97 10.92
CA THR A 451 7.51 -32.30 10.43
C THR A 451 8.65 -33.27 10.72
N LEU A 452 8.30 -34.48 11.13
CA LEU A 452 9.25 -35.55 11.45
C LEU A 452 9.17 -36.63 10.37
N ASN A 453 10.31 -37.01 9.80
CA ASN A 453 10.42 -38.27 9.08
C ASN A 453 10.89 -39.37 10.04
N SER A 454 9.95 -40.19 10.52
CA SER A 454 10.22 -41.21 11.53
C SER A 454 11.06 -42.37 11.01
N GLN A 455 11.12 -42.60 9.69
CA GLN A 455 11.86 -43.70 9.08
C GLN A 455 13.31 -43.33 8.77
N LEU A 456 13.58 -42.07 8.45
CA LEU A 456 14.91 -41.58 8.07
C LEU A 456 15.61 -40.76 9.16
N GLY A 457 14.89 -40.38 10.23
CA GLY A 457 15.49 -39.72 11.38
C GLY A 457 15.96 -38.29 11.09
N TYR A 458 15.08 -37.48 10.48
CA TYR A 458 15.28 -36.04 10.30
C TYR A 458 14.00 -35.25 10.56
N ILE A 459 14.15 -33.98 10.90
CA ILE A 459 13.06 -33.01 11.06
C ILE A 459 13.18 -31.90 10.03
N SER A 460 12.03 -31.35 9.65
CA SER A 460 11.93 -30.14 8.82
C SER A 460 11.07 -29.13 9.55
N LEU A 461 11.66 -27.98 9.88
CA LEU A 461 10.97 -26.90 10.55
C LEU A 461 10.12 -26.12 9.54
N ASN A 462 8.98 -25.59 9.97
CA ASN A 462 8.17 -24.77 9.05
C ASN A 462 8.84 -23.45 8.72
N THR A 463 9.65 -22.92 9.64
CA THR A 463 10.42 -21.68 9.49
C THR A 463 11.91 -21.98 9.66
N ALA A 464 12.74 -21.37 8.81
CA ALA A 464 14.19 -21.45 8.98
C ALA A 464 14.63 -20.77 10.28
N LEU A 465 15.58 -21.39 10.98
CA LEU A 465 16.14 -20.83 12.21
C LEU A 465 17.12 -19.70 11.90
N ASN A 466 17.12 -18.69 12.76
CA ASN A 466 18.10 -17.63 12.72
C ASN A 466 19.49 -18.15 13.13
N ASN A 467 20.55 -17.43 12.75
CA ASN A 467 21.93 -17.86 13.06
C ASN A 467 22.21 -17.94 14.57
N ASP A 468 21.60 -17.08 15.37
CA ASP A 468 21.70 -17.02 16.83
C ASP A 468 20.76 -17.98 17.58
N GLU A 469 19.91 -18.72 16.87
CA GLU A 469 19.00 -19.69 17.48
C GLU A 469 19.66 -21.06 17.63
N VAL A 470 19.43 -21.68 18.78
CA VAL A 470 19.89 -23.04 19.06
C VAL A 470 18.73 -24.00 18.87
N LEU A 471 19.02 -25.18 18.31
CA LEU A 471 18.09 -26.29 18.14
C LEU A 471 18.60 -27.49 18.92
N ALA A 472 17.78 -27.97 19.84
CA ALA A 472 18.06 -29.16 20.64
C ALA A 472 16.89 -30.13 20.61
N ILE A 473 17.17 -31.42 20.73
CA ILE A 473 16.16 -32.46 20.67
C ILE A 473 16.35 -33.52 21.76
N ALA A 474 15.25 -34.15 22.13
CA ALA A 474 15.22 -35.47 22.76
C ALA A 474 14.29 -36.37 21.95
N TYR A 475 14.65 -37.62 21.76
CA TYR A 475 13.82 -38.55 21.01
C TYR A 475 13.99 -40.00 21.46
N GLU A 476 12.97 -40.79 21.17
CA GLU A 476 12.92 -42.23 21.39
C GLU A 476 12.59 -42.89 20.06
N TYR A 477 13.23 -44.02 19.79
CA TYR A 477 13.00 -44.75 18.56
C TYR A 477 13.13 -46.24 18.77
N THR A 478 12.51 -46.96 17.85
CA THR A 478 12.63 -48.41 17.75
C THR A 478 13.49 -48.75 16.55
N MET A 479 14.35 -49.73 16.71
CA MET A 479 15.10 -50.28 15.61
C MET A 479 15.37 -51.76 15.84
N ASN A 480 14.98 -52.58 14.87
CA ASN A 480 15.04 -54.05 14.95
C ASN A 480 14.36 -54.61 16.23
N GLY A 481 13.30 -53.96 16.70
CA GLY A 481 12.54 -54.37 17.89
C GLY A 481 13.11 -53.93 19.24
N GLN A 482 14.25 -53.23 19.27
CA GLN A 482 14.81 -52.62 20.49
C GLN A 482 14.48 -51.12 20.56
N VAL A 483 14.21 -50.62 21.76
CA VAL A 483 13.96 -49.20 22.03
C VAL A 483 15.26 -48.54 22.45
N TYR A 484 15.54 -47.38 21.87
CA TYR A 484 16.69 -46.53 22.18
C TYR A 484 16.24 -45.12 22.49
N LYS A 485 16.96 -44.44 23.38
CA LYS A 485 16.60 -43.11 23.86
C LYS A 485 17.79 -42.16 23.81
N VAL A 486 17.54 -40.95 23.32
CA VAL A 486 18.53 -39.87 23.21
C VAL A 486 18.02 -38.62 23.91
N GLY A 487 18.78 -38.15 24.90
CA GLY A 487 18.38 -37.02 25.74
C GLY A 487 17.30 -37.36 26.75
N GLU A 488 16.70 -36.30 27.29
CA GLU A 488 15.67 -36.35 28.34
C GLU A 488 14.42 -35.62 27.89
N PHE A 489 13.27 -36.24 28.11
CA PHE A 489 11.97 -35.62 27.87
C PHE A 489 11.54 -34.77 29.06
N SER A 490 10.71 -33.76 28.79
CA SER A 490 10.07 -32.95 29.83
C SER A 490 9.27 -33.77 30.85
N THR A 491 8.83 -34.98 30.48
CA THR A 491 8.04 -35.91 31.31
C THR A 491 8.86 -36.92 32.11
N ASP A 492 10.19 -36.91 32.03
CA ASP A 492 11.06 -37.90 32.69
C ASP A 492 11.25 -37.66 34.20
N GLY A 493 10.42 -36.82 34.83
CA GLY A 493 10.46 -36.55 36.27
C GLY A 493 11.48 -35.48 36.70
N ILE A 494 12.13 -34.79 35.76
CA ILE A 494 13.03 -33.66 36.05
C ILE A 494 12.19 -32.38 36.15
N THR A 495 12.10 -31.81 37.35
CA THR A 495 11.26 -30.65 37.64
C THR A 495 12.00 -29.33 37.42
N ALA A 496 11.32 -28.33 36.86
CA ALA A 496 11.85 -26.97 36.79
C ALA A 496 12.21 -26.43 38.19
N PRO A 497 13.32 -25.68 38.36
CA PRO A 497 14.14 -25.05 37.32
C PRO A 497 15.30 -25.92 36.79
N GLN A 498 15.35 -27.22 37.13
CA GLN A 498 16.45 -28.09 36.69
C GLN A 498 16.49 -28.23 35.17
N ALA A 499 17.69 -28.10 34.62
CA ALA A 499 17.95 -28.15 33.20
C ALA A 499 17.87 -29.58 32.65
N LEU A 500 17.22 -29.73 31.50
CA LEU A 500 17.17 -31.00 30.74
C LEU A 500 18.47 -31.21 29.96
N ILE A 501 18.92 -32.45 29.87
CA ILE A 501 20.06 -32.85 29.04
C ILE A 501 19.53 -33.25 27.66
N LEU A 502 19.89 -32.48 26.63
CA LEU A 502 19.41 -32.68 25.27
C LEU A 502 20.55 -32.85 24.29
N LYS A 503 20.23 -33.38 23.10
CA LYS A 503 21.18 -33.44 21.99
C LYS A 503 21.15 -32.11 21.23
N LEU A 504 22.33 -31.54 20.98
CA LEU A 504 22.49 -30.32 20.20
C LEU A 504 22.51 -30.66 18.70
N ILE A 505 21.61 -30.03 17.94
CA ILE A 505 21.49 -30.20 16.49
C ILE A 505 22.06 -29.00 15.74
N LYS A 506 21.76 -27.79 16.22
CA LYS A 506 22.33 -26.52 15.73
C LYS A 506 22.69 -25.65 16.91
N GLY A 507 23.93 -25.17 16.99
CA GLY A 507 24.37 -24.19 17.99
C GLY A 507 24.31 -22.75 17.47
N THR A 508 24.72 -21.80 18.31
CA THR A 508 24.83 -20.38 17.93
C THR A 508 25.99 -20.13 16.96
N THR A 509 27.04 -20.95 17.04
CA THR A 509 28.20 -20.87 16.14
C THR A 509 28.06 -21.89 15.02
N LEU A 510 27.68 -21.41 13.84
CA LEU A 510 27.54 -22.24 12.65
C LEU A 510 28.85 -22.24 11.86
N SER A 511 29.64 -23.32 11.96
CA SER A 511 30.91 -23.47 11.25
C SER A 511 31.06 -24.86 10.64
N PRO A 512 31.57 -25.00 9.40
CA PRO A 512 31.90 -26.31 8.81
C PRO A 512 32.92 -27.13 9.61
N ARG A 513 33.63 -26.50 10.55
CA ARG A 513 34.55 -27.18 11.46
C ARG A 513 33.85 -27.91 12.60
N TYR A 514 32.57 -27.59 12.86
CA TYR A 514 31.79 -28.18 13.93
C TYR A 514 30.89 -29.29 13.39
N PRO A 515 30.72 -30.39 14.14
CA PRO A 515 29.96 -31.54 13.66
C PRO A 515 28.46 -31.24 13.46
N THR A 516 27.89 -30.30 14.20
CA THR A 516 26.51 -29.82 14.01
C THR A 516 26.25 -29.30 12.59
N TRP A 517 27.26 -28.78 11.89
CA TRP A 517 27.14 -28.38 10.48
C TRP A 517 26.73 -29.55 9.57
N ASN A 518 27.19 -30.76 9.88
CA ASN A 518 26.89 -31.95 9.09
C ASN A 518 25.48 -32.48 9.36
N LEU A 519 24.87 -32.15 10.49
CA LEU A 519 23.48 -32.51 10.81
C LEU A 519 22.48 -31.70 10.01
N MET A 520 22.84 -30.49 9.54
CA MET A 520 22.01 -29.72 8.61
C MET A 520 21.99 -30.37 7.22
N MET A 521 20.79 -30.70 6.73
CA MET A 521 20.58 -31.21 5.38
C MET A 521 20.75 -30.09 4.35
N LYS A 522 21.38 -30.42 3.22
CA LYS A 522 21.74 -29.46 2.15
C LYS A 522 21.29 -29.96 0.78
N ASN A 523 20.23 -30.75 0.77
CA ASN A 523 19.71 -31.46 -0.40
C ASN A 523 18.18 -31.31 -0.54
N ILE A 524 17.60 -30.31 0.12
CA ILE A 524 16.17 -29.99 0.08
C ILE A 524 16.04 -28.58 -0.48
N TYR A 525 15.15 -28.43 -1.46
CA TYR A 525 14.94 -27.20 -2.23
C TYR A 525 13.45 -26.85 -2.22
N SER A 526 13.14 -25.57 -2.03
CA SER A 526 11.76 -25.08 -2.13
C SER A 526 11.39 -24.85 -3.58
N LEU A 527 10.22 -25.35 -3.98
CA LEU A 527 9.63 -25.08 -5.29
C LEU A 527 8.67 -23.87 -5.28
N GLY A 528 8.62 -23.13 -4.17
CA GLY A 528 7.74 -21.97 -4.00
C GLY A 528 6.25 -22.31 -3.89
N SER A 529 5.92 -23.56 -3.51
CA SER A 529 4.56 -24.09 -3.37
C SER A 529 4.05 -24.11 -1.94
#